data_AF-A0A285IS50-F1
#
_entry.id   AF-A0A285IS50-F1
#
_cell.length_a   1.000
_cell.length_b   1.000
_cell.length_c   1.000
_cell.angle_alpha   90.00
_cell.angle_beta   90.00
_cell.angle_gamma   90.00
#
_symmetry.space_group_name_H-M   'P 1'
#
loop_
_entity.id
_entity.type
_entity.pdbx_description
1 polymer ?
#
loop_
_entity_poly.entity_id
_entity_poly.type
_entity_poly.pdbx_seq_one_letter_code
_entity_poly.pdbx_strand_id
1 'polypeptide(L)'
;MADLNHINQDSWIMRGESMTRIETFFAAACAFAVTMVVISVGTIPHTLADLVLATKQIPAFAASFAVITWIWHTHSVWSRRFGLEDTKTVVFSCLLILLVLIYMYPLRIMMQALFAVISNGFLPSLIRFQSEWDARFMFVLFGLGFLLLSINFVALYWHGKRAKLVTPLSDYEQYQANTEIVVWLTTALVCLSNLILSVLLPINYIGWAGYSYFLLFPLLNGISWIRSKKWQQNIAVQLANKA
;
A
#
# COMPACT_ATOMS: atom_id res chain seq x y z
N MET A 1 -13.88 12.16 38.36
CA MET A 1 -14.80 12.08 37.20
C MET A 1 -14.32 12.85 35.96
N ALA A 2 -13.11 13.43 35.93
CA ALA A 2 -12.56 14.15 34.76
C ALA A 2 -11.76 13.24 33.79
N ASP A 3 -11.60 11.96 34.09
CA ASP A 3 -10.60 11.09 33.45
C ASP A 3 -11.18 10.23 32.30
N LEU A 4 -12.50 10.03 32.25
CA LEU A 4 -13.15 9.22 31.21
C LEU A 4 -13.46 9.99 29.92
N ASN A 5 -13.54 11.33 29.99
CA ASN A 5 -13.80 12.17 28.81
C ASN A 5 -12.55 12.39 27.95
N HIS A 6 -11.34 12.27 28.52
CA HIS A 6 -10.10 12.41 27.76
C HIS A 6 -9.76 11.18 26.91
N ILE A 7 -10.11 9.98 27.36
CA ILE A 7 -9.84 8.72 26.65
C ILE A 7 -10.64 8.64 25.32
N ASN A 8 -11.77 9.34 25.22
CA ASN A 8 -12.61 9.39 24.03
C ASN A 8 -12.25 10.48 23.01
N GLN A 9 -11.27 11.37 23.30
CA GLN A 9 -10.88 12.43 22.35
C GLN A 9 -9.81 11.97 21.34
N ASP A 10 -9.01 10.97 21.69
CA ASP A 10 -7.96 10.40 20.85
C ASP A 10 -8.34 9.03 20.23
N SER A 11 -9.64 8.71 20.21
CA SER A 11 -10.16 7.49 19.60
C SER A 11 -10.90 7.80 18.29
N TRP A 12 -10.82 6.86 17.34
CA TRP A 12 -11.60 6.94 16.11
C TRP A 12 -13.02 6.43 16.36
N ILE A 13 -14.01 7.23 15.95
CA ILE A 13 -15.39 6.75 15.84
C ILE A 13 -15.49 5.97 14.54
N MET A 14 -15.76 4.67 14.65
CA MET A 14 -15.95 3.80 13.50
C MET A 14 -17.33 4.04 12.90
N ARG A 15 -17.40 4.67 11.72
CA ARG A 15 -18.65 5.02 11.06
C ARG A 15 -19.18 3.89 10.17
N GLY A 16 -18.30 3.02 9.70
CA GLY A 16 -18.65 1.82 8.93
C GLY A 16 -18.82 0.61 9.86
N GLU A 17 -19.94 0.53 10.58
CA GLU A 17 -20.22 -0.58 11.51
C GLU A 17 -20.72 -1.86 10.81
N SER A 18 -21.22 -1.75 9.58
CA SER A 18 -21.59 -2.90 8.75
C SER A 18 -20.71 -2.96 7.51
N MET A 19 -20.34 -4.18 7.10
CA MET A 19 -19.57 -4.40 5.87
C MET A 19 -20.37 -3.85 4.68
N THR A 20 -19.83 -2.82 4.04
CA THR A 20 -20.45 -2.21 2.87
C THR A 20 -20.35 -3.16 1.67
N ARG A 21 -21.25 -3.00 0.69
CA ARG A 21 -21.18 -3.79 -0.56
C ARG A 21 -19.85 -3.57 -1.29
N ILE A 22 -19.34 -2.34 -1.25
CA ILE A 22 -18.08 -1.98 -1.89
C ILE A 22 -16.86 -2.58 -1.17
N GLU A 23 -16.86 -2.62 0.17
CA GLU A 23 -15.81 -3.28 0.95
C GLU A 23 -15.79 -4.78 0.68
N THR A 24 -16.96 -5.41 0.60
CA THR A 24 -17.09 -6.83 0.25
C THR A 24 -16.56 -7.10 -1.16
N PHE A 25 -16.91 -6.25 -2.13
CA PHE A 25 -16.42 -6.37 -3.50
C PHE A 25 -14.89 -6.19 -3.60
N PHE A 26 -14.34 -5.21 -2.86
CA PHE A 26 -12.91 -4.98 -2.78
C PHE A 26 -12.17 -6.18 -2.17
N ALA A 27 -12.66 -6.71 -1.06
CA ALA A 27 -12.09 -7.89 -0.42
C ALA A 27 -12.13 -9.13 -1.34
N ALA A 28 -13.25 -9.33 -2.05
CA ALA A 28 -13.37 -10.42 -3.02
C ALA A 28 -12.37 -10.27 -4.18
N ALA A 29 -12.16 -9.05 -4.68
CA ALA A 29 -11.17 -8.79 -5.73
C ALA A 29 -9.73 -9.02 -5.25
N CYS A 30 -9.39 -8.63 -4.01
CA CYS A 30 -8.09 -8.91 -3.42
C CYS A 30 -7.89 -10.42 -3.20
N ALA A 31 -8.90 -11.14 -2.72
CA ALA A 31 -8.84 -12.59 -2.58
C ALA A 31 -8.61 -13.28 -3.94
N PHE A 32 -9.31 -12.84 -4.99
CA PHE A 32 -9.09 -13.30 -6.35
C PHE A 32 -7.69 -12.96 -6.87
N ALA A 33 -7.17 -11.76 -6.58
CA ALA A 33 -5.81 -11.38 -6.98
C ALA A 33 -4.76 -12.29 -6.33
N VAL A 34 -4.92 -12.58 -5.03
CA VAL A 34 -4.05 -13.49 -4.29
C VAL A 34 -4.10 -14.91 -4.87
N THR A 35 -5.29 -15.45 -5.13
CA THR A 35 -5.40 -16.81 -5.71
C THR A 35 -4.80 -16.87 -7.10
N MET A 36 -4.94 -15.83 -7.92
CA MET A 36 -4.27 -15.76 -9.22
C MET A 36 -2.75 -15.67 -9.11
N VAL A 37 -2.23 -14.96 -8.12
CA VAL A 37 -0.79 -14.91 -7.82
C VAL A 37 -0.27 -16.28 -7.39
N VAL A 38 -1.06 -17.11 -6.70
CA VAL A 38 -0.74 -18.53 -6.41
C VAL A 38 -0.81 -19.39 -7.66
N ILE A 39 -1.96 -19.42 -8.33
CA ILE A 39 -2.30 -20.41 -9.36
C ILE A 39 -1.52 -20.17 -10.64
N SER A 40 -1.07 -18.95 -10.89
CA SER A 40 -0.21 -18.64 -12.04
C SER A 40 1.19 -19.26 -11.99
N VAL A 41 1.49 -20.13 -11.01
CA VAL A 41 2.65 -21.02 -11.10
C VAL A 41 2.50 -21.84 -12.39
N GLY A 42 3.47 -21.65 -13.29
CA GLY A 42 3.59 -22.41 -14.52
C GLY A 42 3.55 -23.91 -14.24
N THR A 43 2.97 -24.63 -15.19
CA THR A 43 2.91 -26.10 -15.36
C THR A 43 3.10 -26.94 -14.09
N ILE A 44 2.07 -27.74 -13.77
CA ILE A 44 2.09 -28.74 -12.69
C ILE A 44 3.44 -29.49 -12.71
N PRO A 45 4.23 -29.48 -11.62
CA PRO A 45 5.53 -30.12 -11.58
C PRO A 45 5.44 -31.60 -11.95
N HIS A 46 6.22 -32.02 -12.94
CA HIS A 46 6.26 -33.41 -13.41
C HIS A 46 7.43 -34.19 -12.80
N THR A 47 8.44 -33.49 -12.26
CA THR A 47 9.62 -34.10 -11.61
C THR A 47 9.90 -33.50 -10.24
N LEU A 48 10.69 -34.20 -9.42
CA LEU A 48 11.15 -33.67 -8.12
C LEU A 48 11.97 -32.38 -8.28
N ALA A 49 12.75 -32.26 -9.34
CA ALA A 49 13.51 -31.05 -9.62
C ALA A 49 12.59 -29.84 -9.87
N ASP A 50 11.51 -30.04 -10.63
CA ASP A 50 10.49 -29.01 -10.87
C ASP A 50 9.79 -28.61 -9.57
N LEU A 51 9.50 -29.59 -8.70
CA LEU A 51 8.89 -29.32 -7.39
C LEU A 51 9.79 -28.46 -6.51
N VAL A 52 11.09 -28.79 -6.42
CA VAL A 52 12.07 -27.99 -5.67
C VAL A 52 12.17 -26.57 -6.24
N LEU A 53 12.17 -26.43 -7.57
CA LEU A 53 12.18 -25.12 -8.22
C LEU A 53 10.92 -24.30 -7.90
N ALA A 54 9.75 -24.96 -7.86
CA ALA A 54 8.49 -24.33 -7.48
C ALA A 54 8.51 -23.88 -6.01
N THR A 55 9.04 -24.68 -5.09
CA THR A 55 9.19 -24.31 -3.66
C THR A 55 10.06 -23.06 -3.48
N LYS A 56 11.10 -22.88 -4.31
CA LYS A 56 11.94 -21.68 -4.28
C LYS A 56 11.19 -20.40 -4.67
N GLN A 57 10.00 -20.48 -5.26
CA GLN A 57 9.16 -19.33 -5.59
C GLN A 57 8.27 -18.85 -4.42
N ILE A 58 8.18 -19.64 -3.34
CA ILE A 58 7.32 -19.34 -2.18
C ILE A 58 7.68 -17.99 -1.53
N PRO A 59 8.95 -17.60 -1.32
CA PRO A 59 9.27 -16.31 -0.70
C PRO A 59 8.76 -15.11 -1.51
N ALA A 60 8.94 -15.13 -2.84
CA ALA A 60 8.45 -14.07 -3.72
C ALA A 60 6.92 -14.00 -3.74
N PHE A 61 6.27 -15.16 -3.73
CA PHE A 61 4.82 -15.28 -3.57
C PHE A 61 4.35 -14.64 -2.24
N ALA A 62 4.94 -15.05 -1.12
CA ALA A 62 4.58 -14.58 0.21
C ALA A 62 4.77 -13.06 0.37
N ALA A 63 5.85 -12.50 -0.18
CA ALA A 63 6.08 -11.06 -0.18
C ALA A 63 5.02 -10.30 -1.00
N SER A 64 4.65 -10.83 -2.17
CA SER A 64 3.61 -10.24 -3.01
C SER A 64 2.23 -10.31 -2.34
N PHE A 65 1.91 -11.44 -1.72
CA PHE A 65 0.72 -11.64 -0.91
C PHE A 65 0.64 -10.64 0.25
N ALA A 66 1.74 -10.43 0.97
CA ALA A 66 1.81 -9.48 2.07
C ALA A 66 1.50 -8.05 1.62
N VAL A 67 2.01 -7.63 0.45
CA VAL A 67 1.72 -6.31 -0.13
C VAL A 67 0.25 -6.15 -0.50
N ILE A 68 -0.35 -7.13 -1.18
CA ILE A 68 -1.79 -7.09 -1.54
C ILE A 68 -2.65 -7.05 -0.27
N THR A 69 -2.30 -7.87 0.73
CA THR A 69 -3.00 -7.91 2.02
C THR A 69 -2.87 -6.58 2.76
N TRP A 70 -1.71 -5.94 2.70
CA TRP A 70 -1.51 -4.62 3.29
C TRP A 70 -2.36 -3.54 2.60
N ILE A 71 -2.47 -3.56 1.26
CA ILE A 71 -3.35 -2.66 0.50
C ILE A 71 -4.82 -2.88 0.91
N TRP A 72 -5.24 -4.14 0.98
CA TRP A 72 -6.59 -4.50 1.45
C TRP A 72 -6.86 -4.03 2.87
N HIS A 73 -5.95 -4.27 3.79
CA HIS A 73 -6.09 -3.85 5.17
C HIS A 73 -6.22 -2.32 5.26
N THR A 74 -5.39 -1.59 4.51
CA THR A 74 -5.45 -0.11 4.47
C THR A 74 -6.81 0.38 3.96
N HIS A 75 -7.32 -0.22 2.88
CA HIS A 75 -8.64 0.13 2.36
C HIS A 75 -9.77 -0.21 3.34
N SER A 76 -9.75 -1.38 3.99
CA SER A 76 -10.75 -1.75 5.00
C SER A 76 -10.72 -0.83 6.22
N VAL A 77 -9.54 -0.43 6.70
CA VAL A 77 -9.41 0.57 7.77
C VAL A 77 -9.99 1.92 7.33
N TRP A 78 -9.71 2.37 6.11
CA TRP A 78 -10.31 3.60 5.57
C TRP A 78 -11.84 3.48 5.48
N SER A 79 -12.36 2.37 4.94
CA SER A 79 -13.81 2.09 4.84
C SER A 79 -14.49 2.17 6.20
N ARG A 80 -13.95 1.49 7.21
CA ARG A 80 -14.51 1.48 8.58
C ARG A 80 -14.45 2.85 9.26
N ARG A 81 -13.40 3.64 9.03
CA ARG A 81 -13.24 4.98 9.61
C ARG A 81 -14.27 5.98 9.08
N PHE A 82 -14.45 6.02 7.76
CA PHE A 82 -15.32 7.01 7.12
C PHE A 82 -16.75 6.52 6.85
N GLY A 83 -16.97 5.22 6.66
CA GLY A 83 -18.30 4.64 6.45
C GLY A 83 -19.03 5.20 5.22
N LEU A 84 -18.29 5.59 4.18
CA LEU A 84 -18.84 6.23 2.98
C LEU A 84 -19.26 5.22 1.92
N GLU A 85 -20.41 5.45 1.30
CA GLU A 85 -20.94 4.64 0.19
C GLU A 85 -21.33 5.48 -1.04
N ASP A 86 -20.85 6.72 -1.13
CA ASP A 86 -21.18 7.61 -2.25
C ASP A 86 -20.48 7.22 -3.57
N THR A 87 -20.96 7.77 -4.69
CA THR A 87 -20.46 7.44 -6.02
C THR A 87 -18.95 7.66 -6.18
N LYS A 88 -18.36 8.68 -5.53
CA LYS A 88 -16.91 8.93 -5.64
C LYS A 88 -16.12 7.85 -4.90
N THR A 89 -16.58 7.46 -3.72
CA THR A 89 -16.01 6.34 -2.95
C THR A 89 -16.04 5.04 -3.76
N VAL A 90 -17.16 4.76 -4.45
CA VAL A 90 -17.28 3.60 -5.33
C VAL A 90 -16.28 3.67 -6.48
N VAL A 91 -16.19 4.80 -7.18
CA VAL A 91 -15.25 4.98 -8.30
C VAL A 91 -13.80 4.81 -7.85
N PHE A 92 -13.38 5.45 -6.76
CA PHE A 92 -12.01 5.33 -6.26
C PHE A 92 -11.69 3.90 -5.81
N SER A 93 -12.62 3.23 -5.12
CA SER A 93 -12.44 1.83 -4.71
C SER A 93 -12.35 0.89 -5.91
N CYS A 94 -13.19 1.08 -6.94
CA CYS A 94 -13.13 0.30 -8.18
C CYS A 94 -11.83 0.56 -8.96
N LEU A 95 -11.34 1.80 -9.01
CA LEU A 95 -10.03 2.11 -9.59
C LEU A 95 -8.90 1.42 -8.82
N LEU A 96 -8.98 1.36 -7.49
CA LEU A 96 -8.00 0.66 -6.67
C LEU A 96 -8.04 -0.86 -6.94
N ILE A 97 -9.23 -1.45 -7.08
CA ILE A 97 -9.40 -2.86 -7.49
C ILE A 97 -8.72 -3.11 -8.84
N LEU A 98 -9.02 -2.27 -9.84
CA LEU A 98 -8.45 -2.38 -11.18
C LEU A 98 -6.91 -2.35 -11.12
N LEU A 99 -6.35 -1.43 -10.33
CA LEU A 99 -4.91 -1.36 -10.11
C LEU A 99 -4.37 -2.64 -9.48
N VAL A 100 -4.97 -3.14 -8.41
CA VAL A 100 -4.51 -4.39 -7.77
C VAL A 100 -4.53 -5.57 -8.75
N LEU A 101 -5.58 -5.71 -9.56
CA LEU A 101 -5.72 -6.80 -10.53
C LEU A 101 -4.69 -6.72 -11.67
N ILE A 102 -4.44 -5.53 -12.21
CA ILE A 102 -3.42 -5.33 -13.26
C ILE A 102 -2.01 -5.59 -12.70
N TYR A 103 -1.74 -5.13 -11.47
CA TYR A 103 -0.39 -5.11 -10.91
C TYR A 103 -0.02 -6.35 -10.09
N MET A 104 -0.95 -7.28 -9.86
CA MET A 104 -0.65 -8.50 -9.10
C MET A 104 0.48 -9.34 -9.72
N TYR A 105 0.53 -9.41 -11.05
CA TYR A 105 1.57 -10.14 -11.80
C TYR A 105 2.92 -9.40 -11.81
N PRO A 106 2.99 -8.12 -12.23
CA PRO A 106 4.21 -7.33 -12.11
C PRO A 106 4.82 -7.34 -10.71
N LEU A 107 3.98 -7.26 -9.67
CA LEU A 107 4.42 -7.31 -8.28
C LEU A 107 5.15 -8.63 -7.97
N ARG A 108 4.58 -9.77 -8.39
CA ARG A 108 5.19 -11.08 -8.20
C ARG A 108 6.56 -11.19 -8.89
N ILE A 109 6.63 -10.75 -10.14
CA ILE A 109 7.87 -10.77 -10.93
C ILE A 109 8.94 -9.90 -10.28
N MET A 110 8.57 -8.71 -9.80
CA MET A 110 9.49 -7.82 -9.11
C MET A 110 10.03 -8.44 -7.81
N MET A 111 9.17 -9.12 -7.04
CA MET A 111 9.62 -9.84 -5.84
C MET A 111 10.55 -11.01 -6.18
N GLN A 112 10.28 -11.75 -7.25
CA GLN A 112 11.18 -12.81 -7.73
C GLN A 112 12.56 -12.26 -8.10
N ALA A 113 12.61 -11.14 -8.82
CA ALA A 113 13.85 -10.47 -9.18
C ALA A 113 14.62 -9.99 -7.93
N LEU A 114 13.92 -9.39 -6.96
CA LEU A 114 14.50 -8.96 -5.69
C LEU A 114 15.14 -10.13 -4.91
N PHE A 115 14.39 -11.22 -4.74
CA PHE A 115 14.89 -12.41 -4.03
C PHE A 115 16.03 -13.10 -4.78
N ALA A 116 16.03 -13.08 -6.11
CA ALA A 116 17.14 -13.58 -6.91
C ALA A 116 18.43 -12.79 -6.64
N VAL A 117 18.36 -11.47 -6.55
CA VAL A 117 19.51 -10.62 -6.23
C VAL A 117 19.99 -10.85 -4.78
N ILE A 118 19.07 -10.82 -3.81
CA ILE A 118 19.42 -10.97 -2.38
C ILE A 118 20.02 -12.35 -2.09
N SER A 119 19.53 -13.39 -2.75
CA SER A 119 19.97 -14.77 -2.53
C SER A 119 21.14 -15.22 -3.42
N ASN A 120 21.78 -14.29 -4.16
CA ASN A 120 22.82 -14.60 -5.14
C ASN A 120 22.40 -15.70 -6.13
N GLY A 121 21.14 -15.68 -6.57
CA GLY A 121 20.59 -16.63 -7.54
C GLY A 121 20.07 -17.95 -6.95
N PHE A 122 20.14 -18.16 -5.63
CA PHE A 122 19.59 -19.37 -5.00
C PHE A 122 18.07 -19.49 -5.20
N LEU A 123 17.36 -18.35 -5.16
CA LEU A 123 15.94 -18.20 -5.49
C LEU A 123 15.82 -17.63 -6.91
N PRO A 124 15.59 -18.44 -7.95
CA PRO A 124 15.66 -17.96 -9.33
C PRO A 124 14.45 -17.09 -9.70
N SER A 125 14.68 -16.06 -10.51
CA SER A 125 13.62 -15.38 -11.24
C SER A 125 13.19 -16.23 -12.43
N LEU A 126 11.88 -16.47 -12.59
CA LEU A 126 11.36 -17.23 -13.74
C LEU A 126 11.40 -16.42 -15.03
N ILE A 127 11.34 -15.08 -14.92
CA ILE A 127 11.50 -14.19 -16.06
C ILE A 127 12.97 -13.80 -16.16
N ARG A 128 13.56 -14.15 -17.30
CA ARG A 128 14.89 -13.67 -17.70
C ARG A 128 14.70 -12.39 -18.50
N PHE A 129 15.20 -11.27 -17.98
CA PHE A 129 15.30 -10.04 -18.74
C PHE A 129 16.36 -10.24 -19.83
N GLN A 130 15.93 -10.24 -21.09
CA GLN A 130 16.82 -10.48 -22.23
C GLN A 130 17.46 -9.18 -22.71
N SER A 131 16.77 -8.07 -22.49
CA SER A 131 17.22 -6.72 -22.81
C SER A 131 17.29 -5.84 -21.56
N GLU A 132 18.18 -4.85 -21.61
CA GLU A 132 18.23 -3.75 -20.65
C GLU A 132 16.89 -3.00 -20.58
N TRP A 133 16.17 -2.94 -21.71
CA TRP A 133 14.86 -2.31 -21.76
C TRP A 133 13.83 -3.14 -20.97
N ASP A 134 13.89 -4.46 -20.97
CA ASP A 134 12.91 -5.27 -20.22
C ASP A 134 12.95 -4.95 -18.72
N ALA A 135 14.16 -4.81 -18.16
CA ALA A 135 14.35 -4.45 -16.75
C ALA A 135 13.85 -3.03 -16.45
N ARG A 136 14.25 -2.05 -17.27
CA ARG A 136 13.78 -0.65 -17.20
C ARG A 136 12.24 -0.58 -17.26
N PHE A 137 11.63 -1.31 -18.18
CA PHE A 137 10.18 -1.32 -18.38
C PHE A 137 9.47 -1.83 -17.13
N MET A 138 9.99 -2.88 -16.50
CA MET A 138 9.40 -3.41 -15.26
C MET A 138 9.46 -2.41 -14.11
N PHE A 139 10.57 -1.68 -13.94
CA PHE A 139 10.65 -0.63 -12.91
C PHE A 139 9.69 0.53 -13.20
N VAL A 140 9.60 0.97 -14.45
CA VAL A 140 8.65 2.02 -14.86
C VAL A 140 7.21 1.57 -14.64
N LEU A 141 6.86 0.37 -15.08
CA LEU A 141 5.54 -0.21 -14.90
C LEU A 141 5.19 -0.25 -13.42
N PHE A 142 6.06 -0.85 -12.59
CA PHE A 142 5.85 -0.99 -11.17
C PHE A 142 5.72 0.37 -10.44
N GLY A 143 6.57 1.33 -10.77
CA GLY A 143 6.51 2.68 -10.18
C GLY A 143 5.28 3.46 -10.58
N LEU A 144 4.81 3.29 -11.81
CA LEU A 144 3.54 3.87 -12.25
C LEU A 144 2.36 3.27 -11.47
N GLY A 145 2.34 1.96 -11.27
CA GLY A 145 1.31 1.28 -10.49
C GLY A 145 1.23 1.77 -9.06
N PHE A 146 2.37 1.81 -8.36
CA PHE A 146 2.43 2.29 -6.98
C PHE A 146 2.14 3.79 -6.86
N LEU A 147 2.54 4.61 -7.85
CA LEU A 147 2.17 6.02 -7.91
C LEU A 147 0.65 6.20 -8.01
N LEU A 148 0.01 5.50 -8.95
CA LEU A 148 -1.44 5.57 -9.15
C LEU A 148 -2.21 5.08 -7.91
N LEU A 149 -1.72 3.99 -7.28
CA LEU A 149 -2.27 3.49 -6.03
C LEU A 149 -2.16 4.52 -4.91
N SER A 150 -1.01 5.17 -4.76
CA SER A 150 -0.79 6.18 -3.73
C SER A 150 -1.68 7.40 -3.93
N ILE A 151 -1.81 7.88 -5.18
CA ILE A 151 -2.72 8.98 -5.53
C ILE A 151 -4.18 8.59 -5.26
N ASN A 152 -4.57 7.35 -5.51
CA ASN A 152 -5.91 6.86 -5.21
C ASN A 152 -6.21 6.92 -3.70
N PHE A 153 -5.28 6.48 -2.85
CA PHE A 153 -5.43 6.62 -1.39
C PHE A 153 -5.49 8.09 -0.95
N VAL A 154 -4.67 8.98 -1.52
CA VAL A 154 -4.79 10.43 -1.27
C VAL A 154 -6.20 10.92 -1.60
N ALA A 155 -6.75 10.52 -2.75
CA ALA A 155 -8.10 10.91 -3.17
C ALA A 155 -9.18 10.37 -2.21
N LEU A 156 -9.06 9.12 -1.77
CA LEU A 156 -9.95 8.49 -0.78
C LEU A 156 -9.95 9.26 0.55
N TYR A 157 -8.78 9.52 1.14
CA TYR A 157 -8.68 10.25 2.41
C TYR A 157 -9.11 11.72 2.27
N TRP A 158 -8.77 12.37 1.16
CA TRP A 158 -9.18 13.75 0.89
C TRP A 158 -10.70 13.88 0.73
N HIS A 159 -11.31 12.97 -0.01
CA HIS A 159 -12.76 12.88 -0.15
C HIS A 159 -13.42 12.58 1.20
N GLY A 160 -12.91 11.58 1.93
CA GLY A 160 -13.39 11.21 3.27
C GLY A 160 -13.43 12.38 4.24
N LYS A 161 -12.38 13.21 4.25
CA LYS A 161 -12.30 14.42 5.07
C LYS A 161 -13.32 15.50 4.68
N ARG A 162 -13.68 15.60 3.40
CA ARG A 162 -14.60 16.63 2.87
C ARG A 162 -16.05 16.18 2.80
N ALA A 163 -16.31 14.88 2.96
CA ALA A 163 -17.63 14.32 2.90
C ALA A 163 -18.48 14.78 4.09
N LYS A 164 -19.79 14.89 3.88
CA LYS A 164 -20.75 15.10 4.97
C LYS A 164 -20.98 13.76 5.66
N LEU A 165 -20.37 13.58 6.83
CA LEU A 165 -20.48 12.38 7.63
C LEU A 165 -21.65 12.51 8.62
N VAL A 166 -22.24 11.37 9.01
CA VAL A 166 -23.33 11.31 10.01
C VAL A 166 -22.87 11.94 11.32
N THR A 167 -21.68 11.56 11.78
CA THR A 167 -20.97 12.21 12.88
C THR A 167 -19.77 12.98 12.29
N PRO A 168 -19.69 14.30 12.49
CA PRO A 168 -18.57 15.09 11.98
C PRO A 168 -17.25 14.62 12.60
N LEU A 169 -16.14 14.83 11.87
CA LEU A 169 -14.81 14.42 12.35
C LEU A 169 -14.38 15.33 13.50
N SER A 170 -13.93 14.73 14.61
CA SER A 170 -13.26 15.47 15.67
C SER A 170 -11.93 16.07 15.18
N ASP A 171 -11.37 17.02 15.93
CA ASP A 171 -10.08 17.63 15.59
C ASP A 171 -8.96 16.57 15.49
N TYR A 172 -9.01 15.54 16.34
CA TYR A 172 -8.12 14.40 16.29
C TYR A 172 -8.30 13.59 15.00
N GLU A 173 -9.53 13.21 14.65
CA GLU A 173 -9.81 12.42 13.45
C GLU A 173 -9.41 13.20 12.17
N GLN A 174 -9.64 14.51 12.14
CA GLN A 174 -9.17 15.38 11.06
C GLN A 174 -7.64 15.43 10.99
N TYR A 175 -6.96 15.55 12.12
CA TYR A 175 -5.50 15.54 12.18
C TYR A 175 -4.93 14.21 11.69
N GLN A 176 -5.50 13.08 12.13
CA GLN A 176 -5.09 11.76 11.70
C GLN A 176 -5.38 11.54 10.21
N ALA A 177 -6.55 11.94 9.69
CA ALA A 177 -6.83 11.89 8.26
C ALA A 177 -5.82 12.71 7.44
N ASN A 178 -5.41 13.89 7.93
CA ASN A 178 -4.34 14.68 7.30
C ASN A 178 -2.96 14.01 7.39
N THR A 179 -2.71 13.23 8.45
CA THR A 179 -1.49 12.41 8.55
C THR A 179 -1.46 11.38 7.45
N GLU A 180 -2.54 10.63 7.25
CA GLU A 180 -2.65 9.62 6.18
C GLU A 180 -2.48 10.25 4.79
N ILE A 181 -3.08 11.42 4.55
CA ILE A 181 -2.88 12.16 3.28
C ILE A 181 -1.40 12.49 3.04
N VAL A 182 -0.70 13.00 4.06
CA VAL A 182 0.74 13.34 3.94
C VAL A 182 1.59 12.08 3.74
N VAL A 183 1.25 10.99 4.42
CA VAL A 183 1.90 9.70 4.28
C VAL A 183 1.78 9.20 2.82
N TRP A 184 0.57 9.16 2.27
CA TRP A 184 0.35 8.72 0.89
C TRP A 184 0.90 9.69 -0.17
N LEU A 185 0.88 11.00 0.08
CA LEU A 185 1.56 11.97 -0.78
C LEU A 185 3.07 11.77 -0.80
N THR A 186 3.67 11.47 0.35
CA THR A 186 5.11 11.18 0.43
C THR A 186 5.44 9.90 -0.34
N THR A 187 4.61 8.86 -0.21
CA THR A 187 4.72 7.62 -1.02
C THR A 187 4.64 7.93 -2.51
N ALA A 188 3.70 8.77 -2.93
CA ALA A 188 3.57 9.19 -4.32
C ALA A 188 4.82 9.93 -4.82
N LEU A 189 5.41 10.81 -4.01
CA LEU A 189 6.65 11.51 -4.35
C LEU A 189 7.84 10.55 -4.48
N VAL A 190 7.95 9.55 -3.59
CA VAL A 190 8.98 8.50 -3.71
C VAL A 190 8.78 7.69 -4.99
N CYS A 191 7.56 7.29 -5.32
CA CYS A 191 7.27 6.58 -6.56
C CYS A 191 7.56 7.42 -7.81
N LEU A 192 7.25 8.72 -7.77
CA LEU A 192 7.59 9.65 -8.85
C LEU A 192 9.11 9.79 -9.01
N SER A 193 9.85 9.90 -7.91
CA SER A 193 11.31 9.92 -7.94
C SER A 193 11.85 8.60 -8.52
N ASN A 194 11.27 7.46 -8.15
CA ASN A 194 11.64 6.16 -8.70
C ASN A 194 11.40 6.08 -10.21
N LEU A 195 10.26 6.57 -10.70
CA LEU A 195 9.97 6.62 -12.13
C LEU A 195 11.00 7.45 -12.89
N ILE A 196 11.34 8.63 -12.36
CA ILE A 196 12.36 9.51 -12.93
C ILE A 196 13.72 8.80 -12.95
N LEU A 197 14.11 8.17 -11.83
CA LEU A 197 15.36 7.41 -11.72
C LEU A 197 15.37 6.24 -12.72
N SER A 198 14.25 5.52 -12.88
CA SER A 198 14.16 4.36 -13.79
C SER A 198 14.37 4.74 -15.26
N VAL A 199 13.94 5.94 -15.64
CA VAL A 199 14.12 6.47 -17.01
C VAL A 199 15.53 7.05 -17.19
N LEU A 200 16.03 7.81 -16.21
CA LEU A 200 17.27 8.58 -16.36
C LEU A 200 18.54 7.82 -15.98
N LEU A 201 18.49 6.82 -15.11
CA LEU A 201 19.71 6.14 -14.66
C LEU A 201 20.35 5.31 -15.76
N PRO A 202 21.70 5.26 -15.83
CA PRO A 202 22.41 4.24 -16.58
C PRO A 202 22.06 2.83 -16.06
N ILE A 203 22.09 1.83 -16.95
CA ILE A 203 21.62 0.47 -16.63
C ILE A 203 22.37 -0.17 -15.45
N ASN A 204 23.66 0.15 -15.32
CA ASN A 204 24.53 -0.35 -14.25
C ASN A 204 24.03 0.03 -12.85
N TYR A 205 23.25 1.11 -12.74
CA TYR A 205 22.72 1.60 -11.48
C TYR A 205 21.22 1.34 -11.33
N ILE A 206 20.57 0.63 -12.26
CA ILE A 206 19.11 0.53 -12.25
C ILE A 206 18.55 -0.20 -11.02
N GLY A 207 19.36 -1.07 -10.41
CA GLY A 207 19.02 -1.71 -9.14
C GLY A 207 18.75 -0.69 -8.01
N TRP A 208 19.36 0.50 -8.06
CA TRP A 208 19.09 1.58 -7.12
C TRP A 208 17.67 2.13 -7.20
N ALA A 209 17.02 2.04 -8.37
CA ALA A 209 15.59 2.31 -8.47
C ALA A 209 14.82 1.30 -7.60
N GLY A 210 15.07 0.00 -7.74
CA GLY A 210 14.47 -1.01 -6.86
C GLY A 210 14.69 -0.73 -5.37
N TYR A 211 15.90 -0.35 -4.99
CA TYR A 211 16.22 -0.07 -3.60
C TYR A 211 15.51 1.17 -3.02
N SER A 212 15.10 2.13 -3.87
CA SER A 212 14.38 3.32 -3.40
C SER A 212 13.04 2.97 -2.74
N TYR A 213 12.42 1.83 -3.07
CA TYR A 213 11.20 1.37 -2.42
C TYR A 213 11.40 0.97 -0.96
N PHE A 214 12.60 0.56 -0.56
CA PHE A 214 12.90 0.30 0.86
C PHE A 214 12.81 1.57 1.71
N LEU A 215 12.94 2.76 1.12
CA LEU A 215 12.75 4.04 1.82
C LEU A 215 11.30 4.27 2.21
N LEU A 216 10.33 3.61 1.57
CA LEU A 216 8.92 3.74 1.94
C LEU A 216 8.68 3.30 3.39
N PHE A 217 9.28 2.20 3.83
CA PHE A 217 9.05 1.68 5.19
C PHE A 217 9.44 2.68 6.31
N PRO A 218 10.67 3.24 6.35
CA PRO A 218 11.02 4.23 7.36
C PRO A 218 10.25 5.54 7.19
N LEU A 219 9.90 5.96 5.97
CA LEU A 219 9.15 7.18 5.73
C LEU A 219 7.71 7.09 6.24
N LEU A 220 6.99 6.01 5.91
CA LEU A 220 5.61 5.77 6.33
C LEU A 220 5.50 5.74 7.86
N ASN A 221 6.36 4.95 8.51
CA ASN A 221 6.37 4.80 9.97
C ASN A 221 6.90 6.06 10.68
N GLY A 222 7.96 6.67 10.14
CA GLY A 222 8.58 7.86 10.72
C GLY A 222 7.63 9.07 10.73
N ILE A 223 6.93 9.34 9.61
CA ILE A 223 5.97 10.44 9.53
C ILE A 223 4.82 10.22 10.52
N SER A 224 4.28 9.00 10.57
CA SER A 224 3.18 8.66 11.47
C SER A 224 3.58 8.84 12.94
N TRP A 225 4.80 8.41 13.31
CA TRP A 225 5.34 8.56 14.65
C TRP A 225 5.67 10.00 15.04
N ILE A 226 6.27 10.78 14.14
CA ILE A 226 6.55 12.21 14.39
C ILE A 226 5.23 12.98 14.60
N ARG A 227 4.23 12.69 13.76
CA ARG A 227 2.95 13.38 13.84
C ARG A 227 2.12 12.99 15.05
N SER A 228 2.18 11.74 15.50
CA SER A 228 1.53 11.34 16.76
C SER A 228 2.18 12.03 17.97
N LYS A 229 3.51 12.12 18.02
CA LYS A 229 4.22 12.90 19.06
C LYS A 229 3.85 14.38 19.07
N LYS A 230 3.77 15.01 17.89
CA LYS A 230 3.36 16.42 17.79
C LYS A 230 1.93 16.65 18.29
N TRP A 231 1.02 15.72 18.04
CA TRP A 231 -0.35 15.80 18.56
C TRP A 231 -0.38 15.77 20.09
N GLN A 232 0.33 14.81 20.70
CA GLN A 232 0.43 14.70 22.16
C GLN A 232 1.02 15.96 22.81
N GLN A 233 2.04 16.56 22.18
CA GLN A 233 2.63 17.82 22.64
C GLN A 233 1.63 18.98 22.59
N ASN A 234 0.87 19.10 21.51
CA ASN A 234 -0.14 20.17 21.36
C ASN A 234 -1.25 20.05 22.41
N ILE A 235 -1.72 18.83 22.70
CA ILE A 235 -2.70 18.59 23.77
C ILE A 235 -2.11 18.98 25.14
N ALA A 236 -0.88 18.55 25.44
CA ALA A 236 -0.23 18.85 26.71
C ALA A 236 -0.10 20.38 26.94
N VAL A 237 0.25 21.14 25.91
CA VAL A 237 0.32 22.61 25.96
C VAL A 237 -1.08 23.23 26.17
N GLN A 238 -2.11 22.72 25.49
CA GLN A 238 -3.48 23.21 25.67
C GLN A 238 -4.03 22.95 27.08
N LEU A 239 -3.68 21.82 27.68
CA LEU A 239 -4.05 21.49 29.06
C LEU A 239 -3.31 22.37 30.06
N ALA A 240 -2.00 22.58 29.86
CA ALA A 240 -1.19 23.45 30.71
C ALA A 240 -1.64 24.92 30.68
N ASN A 241 -2.13 25.41 29.52
CA ASN A 241 -2.64 26.77 29.38
C ASN A 241 -4.07 26.96 29.93
N LYS A 242 -4.79 25.87 30.24
CA LYS A 242 -6.15 25.89 30.82
C LYS A 242 -6.17 25.65 32.33
N ALA A 243 -5.05 25.23 32.92
CA ALA A 243 -4.86 25.04 34.36
C ALA A 243 -4.34 26.33 35.01
#